data_AF-A0A529ZWB0-F1
#
_entry.id   AF-A0A529ZWB0-F1
#
_cell.length_a   1.000
_cell.length_b   1.000
_cell.length_c   1.000
_cell.angle_alpha   90.00
_cell.angle_beta   90.00
_cell.angle_gamma   90.00
#
_symmetry.space_group_name_H-M   'P 1'
#
loop_
_entity.id
_entity.type
_entity.pdbx_description
1 polymer ?
#
loop_
_entity_poly.entity_id
_entity_poly.type
_entity_poly.pdbx_seq_one_letter_code
_entity_poly.pdbx_strand_id
1 'polypeptide(L)'
;MRQAMDNGHLAGYMDIVLFPLAKSANREFVWILEYDVDFAGRWLDFFQQFSSNSADLLTTTLNTRRHDPRWTFWGSANGPCPKSRFTRAFMPIMRVSRRFIGTYEEALSTGEWSGHYEFLVPTIARVHGLRIEDIGGTGPFVPWRRRRRNYVNAAKDPYLSPGTFVWRPSMTAYFHEDDTAFTQRAMLYHPIKADVVEWEAKAPVASCEAIRCGEAFYRTPTRLSDQVTNVMVEAISMTAAMATNSA
;
A
#
# COMPACT_ATOMS: atom_id res chain seq x y z
N MET A 1 -17.43 4.04 7.00
CA MET A 1 -18.60 3.80 6.13
C MET A 1 -19.32 5.09 5.74
N ARG A 2 -19.84 5.92 6.66
CA ARG A 2 -20.51 7.20 6.33
C ARG A 2 -19.68 8.13 5.43
N GLN A 3 -18.43 8.42 5.81
CA GLN A 3 -17.55 9.30 5.04
C GLN A 3 -17.17 8.79 3.63
N ALA A 4 -17.19 7.47 3.42
CA ALA A 4 -16.96 6.88 2.09
C ALA A 4 -18.23 6.89 1.23
N MET A 5 -19.40 6.74 1.87
CA MET A 5 -20.71 6.81 1.20
C MET A 5 -21.04 8.24 0.76
N ASP A 6 -20.63 9.25 1.53
CA ASP A 6 -20.87 10.67 1.20
C ASP A 6 -20.07 11.13 -0.05
N ASN A 7 -18.98 10.46 -0.40
CA ASN A 7 -18.08 10.84 -1.51
C ASN A 7 -18.31 10.04 -2.81
N GLY A 8 -19.21 9.06 -2.84
CA GLY A 8 -19.52 8.24 -4.03
C GLY A 8 -18.36 7.38 -4.57
N HIS A 9 -17.19 7.39 -3.94
CA HIS A 9 -15.98 6.68 -4.37
C HIS A 9 -15.23 6.11 -3.16
N LEU A 10 -14.84 4.83 -3.24
CA LEU A 10 -14.00 4.15 -2.23
C LEU A 10 -12.50 4.43 -2.38
N ALA A 11 -12.11 5.21 -3.40
CA ALA A 11 -10.72 5.57 -3.65
C ALA A 11 -10.13 6.26 -2.41
N GLY A 12 -9.11 5.64 -1.82
CA GLY A 12 -8.45 6.13 -0.60
C GLY A 12 -9.06 5.67 0.72
N TYR A 13 -10.06 4.78 0.71
CA TYR A 13 -10.72 4.22 1.90
C TYR A 13 -10.77 2.69 1.90
N MET A 14 -9.78 2.04 1.26
CA MET A 14 -9.72 0.58 1.12
C MET A 14 -9.62 -0.14 2.46
N ASP A 15 -9.10 0.53 3.50
CA ASP A 15 -9.04 0.02 4.88
C ASP A 15 -10.39 -0.49 5.40
N ILE A 16 -11.50 0.14 4.99
CA ILE A 16 -12.86 -0.24 5.39
C ILE A 16 -13.22 -1.66 4.91
N VAL A 17 -12.61 -2.14 3.82
CA VAL A 17 -12.80 -3.50 3.31
C VAL A 17 -11.68 -4.42 3.81
N LEU A 18 -10.43 -3.94 3.73
CA LEU A 18 -9.25 -4.75 4.01
C LEU A 18 -9.17 -5.19 5.48
N PHE A 19 -9.48 -4.32 6.44
CA PHE A 19 -9.27 -4.62 7.86
C PHE A 19 -10.31 -5.59 8.42
N PRO A 20 -11.61 -5.48 8.09
CA PRO A 20 -12.58 -6.53 8.44
C PRO A 20 -12.22 -7.90 7.86
N LEU A 21 -11.76 -7.96 6.61
CA LEU A 21 -11.30 -9.22 6.00
C LEU A 21 -10.07 -9.77 6.72
N ALA A 22 -9.07 -8.94 7.00
CA ALA A 22 -7.89 -9.34 7.76
C ALA A 22 -8.25 -9.81 9.17
N LYS A 23 -9.20 -9.16 9.84
CA LYS A 23 -9.71 -9.59 11.15
C LYS A 23 -10.36 -10.97 11.07
N SER A 24 -11.12 -11.24 10.01
CA SER A 24 -11.82 -12.52 9.81
C SER A 24 -10.88 -13.71 9.64
N ALA A 25 -9.65 -13.48 9.15
CA ALA A 25 -8.64 -14.54 9.01
C ALA A 25 -8.19 -15.14 10.36
N ASN A 26 -8.47 -14.45 11.48
CA ASN A 26 -8.18 -14.89 12.85
C ASN A 26 -6.72 -15.35 13.05
N ARG A 27 -5.77 -14.61 12.49
CA ARG A 27 -4.33 -14.83 12.65
C ARG A 27 -3.69 -13.68 13.44
N GLU A 28 -2.55 -13.96 14.08
CA GLU A 28 -1.80 -12.92 14.80
C GLU A 28 -1.27 -11.85 13.84
N PHE A 29 -0.80 -12.27 12.66
CA PHE A 29 -0.37 -11.40 11.58
C PHE A 29 -1.05 -11.81 10.28
N VAL A 30 -1.46 -10.83 9.48
CA VAL A 30 -2.09 -11.04 8.17
C VAL A 30 -1.36 -10.19 7.14
N TRP A 31 -0.96 -10.81 6.03
CA TRP A 31 -0.49 -10.10 4.84
C TRP A 31 -1.68 -9.71 3.98
N ILE A 32 -1.61 -8.50 3.44
CA ILE A 32 -2.57 -7.91 2.52
C ILE A 32 -1.76 -7.46 1.32
N LEU A 33 -2.18 -7.89 0.14
CA LEU A 33 -1.45 -7.71 -1.11
C LEU A 33 -2.43 -7.23 -2.20
N GLU A 34 -2.10 -6.14 -2.88
CA GLU A 34 -2.78 -5.76 -4.11
C GLU A 34 -2.44 -6.77 -5.21
N TYR A 35 -3.39 -6.99 -6.12
CA TYR A 35 -3.28 -8.03 -7.15
C TYR A 35 -2.12 -7.78 -8.13
N ASP A 36 -1.71 -6.52 -8.29
CA ASP A 36 -0.68 -6.05 -9.21
C ASP A 36 0.69 -5.87 -8.53
N VAL A 37 0.91 -6.54 -7.40
CA VAL A 37 2.23 -6.70 -6.82
C VAL A 37 2.78 -8.06 -7.21
N ASP A 38 4.02 -8.09 -7.69
CA ASP A 38 4.74 -9.34 -7.87
C ASP A 38 6.13 -9.32 -7.23
N PHE A 39 6.68 -10.50 -6.99
CA PHE A 39 8.01 -10.69 -6.45
C PHE A 39 8.88 -11.42 -7.46
N ALA A 40 10.04 -10.85 -7.78
CA ALA A 40 11.02 -11.40 -8.71
C ALA A 40 11.80 -12.59 -8.12
N GLY A 41 11.10 -13.61 -7.65
CA GLY A 41 11.66 -14.77 -6.97
C GLY A 41 10.59 -15.68 -6.37
N ARG A 42 10.97 -16.47 -5.38
CA ARG A 42 10.02 -17.33 -4.66
C ARG A 42 9.35 -16.55 -3.52
N TRP A 43 8.03 -16.41 -3.58
CA TRP A 43 7.24 -15.76 -2.52
C TRP A 43 7.48 -16.34 -1.12
N LEU A 44 7.75 -17.64 -1.01
CA LEU A 44 8.10 -18.28 0.26
C LEU A 44 9.34 -17.62 0.91
N ASP A 45 10.39 -17.35 0.12
CA ASP A 45 11.63 -16.75 0.62
C ASP A 45 11.37 -15.31 1.08
N PHE A 46 10.51 -14.58 0.34
CA PHE A 46 10.07 -13.24 0.72
C PHE A 46 9.36 -13.24 2.07
N PHE A 47 8.41 -14.13 2.32
CA PHE A 47 7.68 -14.15 3.59
C PHE A 47 8.51 -14.69 4.76
N GLN A 48 9.35 -15.70 4.52
CA GLN A 48 10.19 -16.32 5.55
C GLN A 48 11.14 -15.33 6.23
N GLN A 49 11.64 -14.32 5.50
CA GLN A 49 12.53 -13.30 6.07
C GLN A 49 11.86 -12.47 7.19
N PHE A 50 10.53 -12.46 7.27
CA PHE A 50 9.75 -11.74 8.29
C PHE A 50 9.14 -12.64 9.36
N SER A 51 9.44 -13.95 9.35
CA SER A 51 8.88 -14.94 10.28
C SER A 51 9.08 -14.60 11.75
N SER A 52 10.23 -14.00 12.11
CA SER A 52 10.54 -13.55 13.47
C SER A 52 10.32 -12.04 13.69
N ASN A 53 9.76 -11.33 12.70
CA ASN A 53 9.52 -9.90 12.82
C ASN A 53 8.23 -9.65 13.60
N SER A 54 8.28 -8.82 14.64
CA SER A 54 7.15 -8.54 15.53
C SER A 54 6.49 -7.16 15.31
N ALA A 55 6.77 -6.50 14.18
CA ALA A 55 6.14 -5.22 13.88
C ALA A 55 4.65 -5.41 13.61
N ASP A 56 3.86 -4.52 14.22
CA ASP A 56 2.41 -4.44 14.10
C ASP A 56 1.96 -3.93 12.72
N LEU A 57 2.80 -3.13 12.08
CA LEU A 57 2.67 -2.74 10.69
C LEU A 57 4.02 -2.91 9.99
N LEU A 58 4.06 -3.82 9.02
CA LEU A 58 5.12 -3.89 8.01
C LEU A 58 4.55 -3.42 6.68
N THR A 59 5.17 -2.44 6.04
CA THR A 59 4.73 -1.98 4.72
C THR A 59 5.86 -1.28 3.99
N THR A 60 5.57 -0.62 2.87
CA THR A 60 6.55 0.09 2.07
C THR A 60 6.44 1.61 2.23
N THR A 61 7.55 2.26 1.96
CA THR A 61 7.69 3.69 1.78
C THR A 61 7.12 4.49 2.95
N LEU A 62 7.41 4.03 4.17
CA LEU A 62 7.01 4.73 5.37
C LEU A 62 7.79 6.03 5.50
N ASN A 63 7.07 7.13 5.67
CA ASN A 63 7.67 8.44 5.82
C ASN A 63 6.86 9.35 6.73
N THR A 64 7.52 10.32 7.35
CA THR A 64 6.83 11.33 8.17
C THR A 64 6.56 12.58 7.34
N ARG A 65 5.54 13.36 7.70
CA ARG A 65 5.30 14.68 7.11
C ARG A 65 6.53 15.60 7.14
N ARG A 66 7.39 15.52 8.18
CA ARG A 66 8.63 16.31 8.25
C ARG A 66 9.61 15.98 7.11
N HIS A 67 9.69 14.72 6.72
CA HIS A 67 10.65 14.22 5.75
C HIS A 67 10.08 14.20 4.32
N ASP A 68 8.75 14.25 4.20
CA ASP A 68 8.02 14.36 2.95
C ASP A 68 6.85 15.36 3.10
N PRO A 69 7.13 16.68 3.16
CA PRO A 69 6.12 17.69 3.42
C PRO A 69 5.20 17.98 2.21
N ARG A 70 5.55 17.47 1.02
CA ARG A 70 4.85 17.77 -0.24
C ARG A 70 3.89 16.67 -0.69
N TRP A 71 3.74 15.59 0.07
CA TRP A 71 2.79 14.54 -0.25
C TRP A 71 1.35 15.09 -0.35
N THR A 72 0.69 14.80 -1.46
CA THR A 72 -0.56 15.44 -1.89
C THR A 72 -1.71 15.30 -0.89
N PHE A 73 -1.76 14.19 -0.16
CA PHE A 73 -2.87 13.89 0.74
C PHE A 73 -2.74 14.51 2.15
N TRP A 74 -1.70 15.32 2.42
CA TRP A 74 -1.62 16.05 3.69
C TRP A 74 -2.74 17.08 3.89
N GLY A 75 -3.39 17.55 2.81
CA GLY A 75 -4.47 18.52 2.88
C GLY A 75 -5.75 17.97 3.51
N SER A 76 -6.03 16.68 3.32
CA SER A 76 -7.21 16.00 3.88
C SER A 76 -6.91 15.20 5.16
N ALA A 77 -5.64 15.13 5.58
CA ALA A 77 -5.23 14.37 6.75
C ALA A 77 -5.57 15.09 8.06
N ASN A 78 -6.38 14.44 8.90
CA ASN A 78 -6.75 14.92 10.23
C ASN A 78 -6.75 13.78 11.26
N GLY A 79 -6.38 14.10 12.49
CA GLY A 79 -6.44 13.18 13.63
C GLY A 79 -6.08 13.91 14.93
N PRO A 80 -6.46 13.36 16.09
CA PRO A 80 -6.25 13.95 17.41
C PRO A 80 -4.78 13.82 17.88
N CYS A 81 -3.84 14.29 17.06
CA CYS A 81 -2.41 14.29 17.38
C CYS A 81 -1.67 15.46 16.70
N PRO A 82 -0.50 15.86 17.22
CA PRO A 82 0.32 16.87 16.55
C PRO A 82 0.75 16.43 15.15
N LYS A 83 0.79 17.37 14.19
CA LYS A 83 1.22 17.13 12.80
C LYS A 83 2.62 16.52 12.66
N SER A 84 3.47 16.63 13.68
CA SER A 84 4.78 15.96 13.74
C SER A 84 4.68 14.42 13.83
N ARG A 85 3.52 13.91 14.26
CA ARG A 85 3.20 12.47 14.28
C ARG A 85 2.67 11.94 12.95
N PHE A 86 2.24 12.83 12.04
CA PHE A 86 1.68 12.43 10.75
C PHE A 86 2.71 11.62 9.96
N THR A 87 2.27 10.45 9.53
CA THR A 87 3.05 9.43 8.84
C THR A 87 2.24 8.95 7.66
N ARG A 88 2.92 8.66 6.55
CA ARG A 88 2.32 8.05 5.37
C ARG A 88 3.09 6.83 4.96
N ALA A 89 2.46 5.96 4.20
CA ALA A 89 3.03 4.76 3.61
C ALA A 89 2.58 4.67 2.14
N PHE A 90 3.21 3.78 1.38
CA PHE A 90 2.65 3.30 0.11
C PHE A 90 2.34 1.83 0.32
N MET A 91 1.07 1.45 0.32
CA MET A 91 0.63 0.16 0.87
C MET A 91 0.06 -0.88 -0.12
N PRO A 92 0.58 -1.03 -1.36
CA PRO A 92 0.20 -2.20 -2.18
C PRO A 92 0.56 -3.54 -1.55
N ILE A 93 1.50 -3.54 -0.61
CA ILE A 93 1.75 -4.67 0.29
C ILE A 93 1.86 -4.19 1.73
N MET A 94 1.19 -4.90 2.64
CA MET A 94 1.37 -4.71 4.08
C MET A 94 1.15 -6.00 4.87
N ARG A 95 1.75 -6.07 6.06
CA ARG A 95 1.41 -7.03 7.10
C ARG A 95 0.92 -6.28 8.33
N VAL A 96 -0.23 -6.67 8.85
CA VAL A 96 -0.86 -6.06 10.02
C VAL A 96 -0.97 -7.08 11.16
N SER A 97 -0.75 -6.66 12.41
CA SER A 97 -1.03 -7.50 13.57
C SER A 97 -2.51 -7.42 13.97
N ARG A 98 -3.03 -8.48 14.60
CA ARG A 98 -4.36 -8.49 15.20
C ARG A 98 -4.53 -7.37 16.24
N ARG A 99 -3.45 -7.07 16.98
CA ARG A 99 -3.42 -5.95 17.93
C ARG A 99 -3.65 -4.62 17.22
N PHE A 100 -2.96 -4.39 16.10
CA PHE A 100 -3.13 -3.18 15.31
C PHE A 100 -4.53 -3.03 14.76
N ILE A 101 -5.12 -4.10 14.22
CA ILE A 101 -6.50 -4.06 13.69
C ILE A 101 -7.47 -3.57 14.77
N GLY A 102 -7.38 -4.11 16.00
CA GLY A 102 -8.24 -3.66 17.11
C GLY A 102 -8.02 -2.19 17.47
N THR A 103 -6.76 -1.75 17.60
CA THR A 103 -6.44 -0.34 17.85
C THR A 103 -6.93 0.60 16.75
N TYR A 104 -6.86 0.15 15.49
CA TYR A 104 -7.32 0.93 14.35
C TYR A 104 -8.84 1.11 14.34
N GLU A 105 -9.58 0.04 14.60
CA GLU A 105 -11.04 0.09 14.74
C GLU A 105 -11.47 1.02 15.88
N GLU A 106 -10.82 0.91 17.05
CA GLU A 106 -11.06 1.79 18.20
C GLU A 106 -10.80 3.25 17.84
N ALA A 107 -9.67 3.54 17.19
CA ALA A 107 -9.31 4.89 16.76
C ALA A 107 -10.35 5.46 15.78
N LEU A 108 -10.75 4.71 14.74
CA LEU A 108 -11.75 5.18 13.79
C LEU A 108 -13.14 5.36 14.42
N SER A 109 -13.47 4.59 15.47
CA SER A 109 -14.76 4.69 16.15
C SER A 109 -15.00 6.02 16.86
N THR A 110 -13.95 6.80 17.14
CA THR A 110 -14.10 8.12 17.78
C THR A 110 -14.64 9.19 16.83
N GLY A 111 -14.50 8.98 15.51
CA GLY A 111 -14.88 9.95 14.49
C GLY A 111 -13.92 11.15 14.34
N GLU A 112 -12.80 11.17 15.08
CA GLU A 112 -11.83 12.28 15.05
C GLU A 112 -10.78 12.13 13.93
N TRP A 113 -10.71 10.96 13.31
CA TRP A 113 -9.75 10.63 12.26
C TRP A 113 -10.37 10.77 10.87
N SER A 114 -9.67 11.40 9.94
CA SER A 114 -10.06 11.47 8.53
C SER A 114 -8.87 11.66 7.59
N GLY A 115 -9.03 11.24 6.34
CA GLY A 115 -8.01 11.35 5.30
C GLY A 115 -7.79 10.04 4.56
N HIS A 116 -6.80 10.03 3.67
CA HIS A 116 -6.44 8.84 2.89
C HIS A 116 -5.95 7.71 3.80
N TYR A 117 -6.28 6.45 3.50
CA TYR A 117 -5.89 5.31 4.32
C TYR A 117 -4.37 5.16 4.45
N GLU A 118 -3.60 5.56 3.42
CA GLU A 118 -2.13 5.65 3.47
C GLU A 118 -1.60 6.65 4.51
N PHE A 119 -2.41 7.58 5.00
CA PHE A 119 -2.12 8.39 6.18
C PHE A 119 -2.66 7.74 7.45
N LEU A 120 -3.93 7.30 7.43
CA LEU A 120 -4.62 6.79 8.61
C LEU A 120 -3.88 5.59 9.21
N VAL A 121 -3.59 4.57 8.41
CA VAL A 121 -2.98 3.31 8.83
C VAL A 121 -1.64 3.53 9.55
N PRO A 122 -0.63 4.16 8.94
CA PRO A 122 0.65 4.35 9.62
C PRO A 122 0.61 5.41 10.72
N THR A 123 -0.24 6.44 10.61
CA THR A 123 -0.33 7.47 11.66
C THR A 123 -0.99 6.94 12.92
N ILE A 124 -2.12 6.23 12.81
CA ILE A 124 -2.79 5.61 13.95
C ILE A 124 -1.85 4.62 14.62
N ALA A 125 -1.20 3.73 13.85
CA ALA A 125 -0.22 2.80 14.40
C ALA A 125 0.88 3.53 15.20
N ARG A 126 1.46 4.59 14.62
CA ARG A 126 2.52 5.37 15.27
C ARG A 126 2.01 6.10 16.51
N VAL A 127 0.84 6.73 16.48
CA VAL A 127 0.29 7.53 17.60
C VAL A 127 -0.01 6.64 18.80
N HIS A 128 -0.50 5.42 18.57
CA HIS A 128 -0.80 4.45 19.63
C HIS A 128 0.43 3.62 20.08
N GLY A 129 1.65 4.01 19.67
CA GLY A 129 2.88 3.36 20.13
C GLY A 129 3.10 1.94 19.60
N LEU A 130 2.43 1.58 18.51
CA LEU A 130 2.64 0.29 17.84
C LEU A 130 3.96 0.28 17.07
N ARG A 131 4.55 -0.91 16.91
CA ARG A 131 5.82 -1.06 16.19
C ARG A 131 5.54 -1.04 14.70
N ILE A 132 6.06 -0.02 14.02
CA ILE A 132 5.97 0.12 12.57
C ILE A 132 7.36 -0.02 11.95
N GLU A 133 7.48 -0.75 10.84
CA GLU A 133 8.72 -0.83 10.09
C GLU A 133 8.47 -0.85 8.59
N ASP A 134 9.43 -0.29 7.87
CA ASP A 134 9.49 -0.40 6.42
C ASP A 134 10.21 -1.70 6.04
N ILE A 135 9.66 -2.42 5.07
CA ILE A 135 10.19 -3.72 4.63
C ILE A 135 11.52 -3.60 3.86
N GLY A 136 11.83 -2.46 3.24
CA GLY A 136 13.03 -2.40 2.40
C GLY A 136 13.42 -1.08 1.75
N GLY A 137 12.75 0.04 2.04
CA GLY A 137 13.03 1.32 1.39
C GLY A 137 14.31 2.02 1.86
N THR A 138 14.28 3.35 1.80
CA THR A 138 15.35 4.24 2.28
C THR A 138 14.90 5.21 3.39
N GLY A 139 13.62 5.11 3.79
CA GLY A 139 13.01 5.99 4.78
C GLY A 139 13.49 5.79 6.22
N PRO A 140 13.04 6.65 7.14
CA PRO A 140 13.47 6.64 8.54
C PRO A 140 12.98 5.41 9.32
N PHE A 141 12.03 4.66 8.78
CA PHE A 141 11.47 3.46 9.42
C PHE A 141 12.08 2.15 8.93
N VAL A 142 13.11 2.22 8.07
CA VAL A 142 13.77 1.03 7.52
C VAL A 142 14.91 0.60 8.46
N PRO A 143 14.89 -0.63 9.01
CA PRO A 143 16.05 -1.17 9.71
C PRO A 143 17.28 -1.18 8.81
N TRP A 144 18.44 -0.78 9.33
CA TRP A 144 19.64 -0.57 8.52
C TRP A 144 20.02 -1.80 7.66
N ARG A 145 19.80 -3.02 8.18
CA ARG A 145 20.08 -4.29 7.48
C ARG A 145 19.16 -4.55 6.28
N ARG A 146 17.99 -3.92 6.23
CA ARG A 146 16.99 -4.10 5.16
C ARG A 146 16.96 -2.98 4.14
N ARG A 147 17.78 -1.94 4.28
CA ARG A 147 17.81 -0.84 3.31
C ARG A 147 18.07 -1.36 1.90
N ARG A 148 17.14 -1.05 0.98
CA ARG A 148 17.16 -1.43 -0.44
C ARG A 148 17.19 -2.95 -0.68
N ARG A 149 16.53 -3.76 0.16
CA ARG A 149 16.50 -5.22 0.03
C ARG A 149 15.27 -5.78 -0.68
N ASN A 150 14.09 -5.22 -0.40
CA ASN A 150 12.82 -5.78 -0.85
C ASN A 150 12.16 -4.98 -1.97
N TYR A 151 12.57 -3.73 -2.16
CA TYR A 151 12.16 -2.92 -3.28
C TYR A 151 13.08 -1.71 -3.42
N VAL A 152 13.00 -1.02 -4.56
CA VAL A 152 13.62 0.29 -4.77
C VAL A 152 12.57 1.27 -5.26
N ASN A 153 12.60 2.50 -4.75
CA ASN A 153 11.79 3.61 -5.26
C ASN A 153 12.42 4.96 -4.88
N ALA A 154 11.87 6.04 -5.44
CA ALA A 154 12.16 7.40 -5.03
C ALA A 154 11.03 7.91 -4.13
N ALA A 155 11.15 7.68 -2.82
CA ALA A 155 10.06 7.93 -1.86
C ALA A 155 9.42 9.34 -1.92
N LYS A 156 10.14 10.39 -2.32
CA LYS A 156 9.61 11.76 -2.39
C LYS A 156 9.05 12.15 -3.76
N ASP A 157 9.25 11.32 -4.76
CA ASP A 157 8.67 11.52 -6.08
C ASP A 157 7.15 11.23 -6.01
N PRO A 158 6.27 12.05 -6.64
CA PRO A 158 4.83 11.81 -6.63
C PRO A 158 4.41 10.46 -7.21
N TYR A 159 5.21 9.88 -8.11
CA TYR A 159 5.00 8.56 -8.69
C TYR A 159 5.86 7.49 -8.03
N LEU A 160 6.64 7.85 -7.01
CA LEU A 160 7.65 7.01 -6.37
C LEU A 160 8.75 6.53 -7.33
N SER A 161 8.84 7.12 -8.52
CA SER A 161 9.73 6.69 -9.60
C SER A 161 11.07 7.43 -9.57
N PRO A 162 12.17 6.80 -10.01
CA PRO A 162 12.26 5.45 -10.57
C PRO A 162 12.39 4.34 -9.50
N GLY A 163 12.17 3.09 -9.90
CA GLY A 163 12.34 1.94 -9.01
C GLY A 163 11.68 0.68 -9.52
N THR A 164 11.70 -0.36 -8.69
CA THR A 164 10.91 -1.58 -8.92
C THR A 164 9.49 -1.42 -8.40
N PHE A 165 9.27 -0.60 -7.37
CA PHE A 165 8.01 -0.50 -6.65
C PHE A 165 7.51 0.94 -6.59
N VAL A 166 6.73 1.32 -7.60
CA VAL A 166 6.35 2.69 -7.92
C VAL A 166 4.83 2.80 -8.04
N TRP A 167 4.26 3.99 -8.18
CA TRP A 167 2.83 4.11 -8.52
C TRP A 167 2.59 3.88 -10.01
N ARG A 168 3.48 4.40 -10.86
CA ARG A 168 3.49 4.26 -12.34
C ARG A 168 4.89 4.49 -12.90
N PRO A 169 5.22 3.96 -14.10
CA PRO A 169 4.39 3.15 -15.02
C PRO A 169 4.21 1.69 -14.56
N SER A 170 3.31 0.95 -15.21
CA SER A 170 3.08 -0.48 -14.95
C SER A 170 3.93 -1.40 -15.83
N MET A 171 4.28 -2.57 -15.31
CA MET A 171 4.79 -3.69 -16.11
C MET A 171 3.63 -4.46 -16.75
N THR A 172 3.90 -5.19 -17.84
CA THR A 172 2.88 -5.88 -18.65
C THR A 172 2.84 -7.39 -18.46
N ALA A 173 3.59 -7.95 -17.52
CA ALA A 173 3.62 -9.38 -17.24
C ALA A 173 4.08 -9.64 -15.80
N TYR A 174 3.54 -10.67 -15.17
CA TYR A 174 4.02 -11.21 -13.92
C TYR A 174 5.35 -11.97 -14.13
N PHE A 175 6.14 -12.12 -13.08
CA PHE A 175 7.45 -12.77 -13.08
C PHE A 175 7.42 -14.22 -13.55
N HIS A 176 6.32 -14.93 -13.25
CA HIS A 176 6.14 -16.31 -13.71
C HIS A 176 5.76 -16.41 -15.20
N GLU A 177 5.33 -15.30 -15.81
CA GLU A 177 4.94 -15.19 -17.22
C GLU A 177 6.13 -14.72 -18.07
N ASP A 178 6.85 -13.68 -17.60
CA ASP A 178 8.05 -13.16 -18.24
C ASP A 178 9.06 -12.67 -17.17
N ASP A 179 10.08 -13.49 -16.91
CA ASP A 179 11.11 -13.16 -15.92
C ASP A 179 12.20 -12.21 -16.47
N THR A 180 12.20 -11.92 -17.78
CA THR A 180 13.19 -11.07 -18.44
C THR A 180 12.89 -9.58 -18.25
N ALA A 181 11.62 -9.23 -18.01
CA ALA A 181 11.20 -7.87 -17.67
C ALA A 181 11.66 -7.43 -16.27
N PHE A 182 12.09 -8.38 -15.41
CA PHE A 182 12.47 -8.12 -14.02
C PHE A 182 13.98 -7.90 -13.88
N THR A 183 14.38 -6.65 -13.98
CA THR A 183 15.79 -6.20 -13.95
C THR A 183 16.56 -6.55 -12.68
N GLN A 184 15.88 -6.83 -11.57
CA GLN A 184 16.47 -7.17 -10.28
C GLN A 184 15.70 -8.34 -9.63
N ARG A 185 16.40 -9.43 -9.36
CA ARG A 185 15.84 -10.58 -8.63
C ARG A 185 15.68 -10.25 -7.14
N ALA A 186 14.78 -10.98 -6.49
CA ALA A 186 14.42 -10.82 -5.08
C ALA A 186 13.95 -9.40 -4.71
N MET A 187 13.29 -8.72 -5.65
CA MET A 187 12.64 -7.43 -5.43
C MET A 187 11.14 -7.55 -5.68
N LEU A 188 10.36 -6.79 -4.91
CA LEU A 188 8.97 -6.52 -5.23
C LEU A 188 8.90 -5.53 -6.41
N TYR A 189 7.95 -5.81 -7.29
CA TYR A 189 7.56 -4.97 -8.40
C TYR A 189 6.11 -4.55 -8.29
N HIS A 190 5.83 -3.28 -8.59
CA HIS A 190 4.49 -2.73 -8.61
C HIS A 190 4.46 -1.44 -9.44
N PRO A 191 3.39 -1.21 -10.24
CA PRO A 191 2.28 -2.13 -10.50
C PRO A 191 2.53 -3.08 -11.68
N ILE A 192 1.99 -4.29 -11.64
CA ILE A 192 1.88 -5.24 -12.76
C ILE A 192 0.47 -5.19 -13.35
N LYS A 193 0.33 -4.76 -14.60
CA LYS A 193 -0.96 -4.69 -15.32
C LYS A 193 -0.87 -5.50 -16.62
N ALA A 194 -0.87 -6.83 -16.49
CA ALA A 194 -0.74 -7.75 -17.63
C ALA A 194 -1.86 -7.57 -18.69
N ASP A 195 -3.07 -7.21 -18.25
CA ASP A 195 -4.24 -7.08 -19.12
C ASP A 195 -4.51 -5.65 -19.61
N VAL A 196 -3.62 -4.69 -19.33
CA VAL A 196 -3.83 -3.28 -19.70
C VAL A 196 -2.73 -2.82 -20.64
N VAL A 197 -3.05 -2.81 -21.94
CA VAL A 197 -2.23 -2.21 -22.99
C VAL A 197 -2.16 -0.69 -22.71
N GLU A 198 -1.03 -0.21 -22.20
CA GLU A 198 -0.70 1.21 -21.97
C GLU A 198 -1.52 1.96 -20.90
N TRP A 199 -1.27 1.65 -19.61
CA TRP A 199 -1.69 2.54 -18.50
C TRP A 199 -0.65 3.65 -18.23
N GLU A 200 -0.31 4.43 -19.25
CA GLU A 200 0.47 5.65 -19.04
C GLU A 200 -0.39 6.73 -18.37
N ALA A 201 0.14 7.38 -17.33
CA ALA A 201 -0.46 8.65 -16.90
C ALA A 201 -0.23 9.65 -18.03
N LYS A 202 -1.30 10.12 -18.69
CA LYS A 202 -1.20 11.32 -19.53
C LYS A 202 -0.56 12.42 -18.68
N ALA A 203 0.62 12.88 -19.10
CA ALA A 203 1.26 14.04 -18.50
C ALA A 203 0.27 15.21 -18.49
N PRO A 204 0.28 16.08 -17.45
CA PRO A 204 -0.58 17.25 -17.46
C PRO A 204 -0.25 18.08 -18.68
N VAL A 205 -1.24 18.25 -19.57
CA VAL A 205 -1.18 19.22 -20.67
C VAL A 205 -1.01 20.57 -19.99
N ALA A 206 0.09 21.27 -20.30
CA ALA A 206 0.28 22.64 -19.85
C ALA A 206 -0.87 23.50 -20.39
N SER A 207 -1.79 23.89 -19.53
CA SER A 207 -2.88 24.80 -19.89
C SER A 207 -2.33 26.23 -19.98
N CYS A 208 -1.77 26.58 -21.13
CA CYS A 208 -1.79 27.95 -21.62
C CYS A 208 -2.94 28.03 -22.63
N GLU A 209 -4.11 28.50 -22.19
CA GLU A 209 -4.85 29.60 -22.81
C GLU A 209 -6.27 29.71 -22.27
N ALA A 210 -6.78 30.93 -22.36
CA ALA A 210 -7.95 31.44 -21.68
C ALA A 210 -9.27 30.74 -22.04
N ILE A 211 -10.14 30.73 -21.04
CA ILE A 211 -11.57 30.39 -21.08
C ILE A 211 -12.26 30.98 -22.32
N ARG A 212 -13.01 30.14 -23.05
CA ARG A 212 -14.29 30.55 -23.65
C ARG A 212 -15.37 29.49 -23.42
N CYS A 213 -16.52 30.00 -23.01
CA CYS A 213 -17.78 29.32 -22.74
C CYS A 213 -18.30 28.62 -24.00
N GLY A 214 -18.82 27.39 -23.86
CA GLY A 214 -19.52 26.67 -24.93
C GLY A 214 -19.77 25.21 -24.55
N GLU A 215 -21.04 24.84 -24.45
CA GLU A 215 -21.54 23.50 -24.15
C GLU A 215 -20.87 22.42 -25.03
N ALA A 216 -20.42 21.32 -24.40
CA ALA A 216 -20.11 20.09 -25.12
C ALA A 216 -20.55 18.88 -24.28
N PHE A 217 -21.70 18.35 -24.66
CA PHE A 217 -22.18 17.01 -24.30
C PHE A 217 -21.07 15.97 -24.55
N TYR A 218 -20.63 15.27 -23.52
CA TYR A 218 -19.87 14.03 -23.68
C TYR A 218 -20.79 12.83 -23.41
N ARG A 219 -21.07 12.10 -24.49
CA ARG A 219 -21.70 10.77 -24.45
C ARG A 219 -20.80 9.81 -23.68
N THR A 220 -21.39 9.19 -22.66
CA THR A 220 -20.82 8.08 -21.90
C THR A 220 -20.82 6.79 -22.75
N PRO A 221 -19.69 6.08 -22.93
CA PRO A 221 -19.73 4.70 -23.35
C PRO A 221 -20.18 3.83 -22.16
N THR A 222 -21.32 3.18 -22.34
CA THR A 222 -21.89 2.16 -21.48
C THR A 222 -20.99 0.92 -21.41
N ARG A 223 -20.30 0.74 -20.28
CA ARG A 223 -20.17 -0.52 -19.52
C ARG A 223 -19.28 -0.28 -18.30
N LEU A 224 -19.95 -0.07 -17.17
CA LEU A 224 -19.39 0.24 -15.85
C LEU A 224 -19.45 -0.97 -14.91
N SER A 225 -19.57 -2.20 -15.43
CA SER A 225 -19.86 -3.39 -14.62
C SER A 225 -18.65 -4.19 -14.13
N ASP A 226 -17.43 -3.95 -14.63
CA ASP A 226 -16.35 -4.94 -14.45
C ASP A 226 -15.15 -4.45 -13.61
N GLN A 227 -15.27 -3.32 -12.89
CA GLN A 227 -14.19 -2.79 -12.04
C GLN A 227 -14.46 -2.87 -10.53
N VAL A 228 -15.08 -3.95 -10.06
CA VAL A 228 -15.37 -4.14 -8.63
C VAL A 228 -14.75 -5.43 -8.11
N THR A 229 -13.70 -5.23 -7.28
CA THR A 229 -13.14 -6.13 -6.26
C THR A 229 -12.59 -7.49 -6.67
N ASN A 230 -11.27 -7.53 -6.91
CA ASN A 230 -10.45 -8.70 -6.57
C ASN A 230 -9.39 -8.27 -5.54
N VAL A 231 -9.71 -8.44 -4.26
CA VAL A 231 -8.74 -8.36 -3.17
C VAL A 231 -8.38 -9.79 -2.79
N MET A 232 -7.14 -10.21 -3.02
CA MET A 232 -6.65 -11.46 -2.44
C MET A 232 -6.19 -11.19 -1.00
N VAL A 233 -6.95 -11.73 -0.04
CA VAL A 233 -6.48 -11.86 1.34
C VAL A 233 -6.01 -13.30 1.52
N GLU A 234 -4.71 -13.54 1.32
CA GLU A 234 -4.12 -14.84 1.61
C GLU A 234 -3.63 -14.90 3.06
N ALA A 235 -4.26 -15.76 3.87
CA ALA A 235 -3.79 -16.09 5.21
C ALA A 235 -2.76 -17.23 5.14
N ILE A 236 -1.49 -16.92 4.89
CA ILE A 236 -0.40 -17.91 4.92
C ILE A 236 -0.03 -18.22 6.37
N SER A 237 -0.32 -19.43 6.84
CA SER A 237 0.10 -19.92 8.16
C SER A 237 1.37 -20.76 8.03
N MET A 238 2.51 -20.24 8.49
CA MET A 238 3.75 -21.01 8.60
C MET A 238 3.89 -21.55 10.02
N THR A 239 3.36 -22.74 10.29
CA THR A 239 3.65 -23.46 11.55
C THR A 239 4.88 -24.35 11.33
N ALA A 240 5.86 -24.23 12.21
CA ALA A 240 7.17 -24.85 12.10
C ALA A 240 7.09 -26.39 12.04
N ALA A 241 7.59 -26.97 10.95
CA ALA A 241 8.00 -28.37 10.92
C ALA A 241 9.42 -28.49 11.52
N MET A 242 9.51 -28.49 12.85
CA MET A 242 10.69 -28.96 13.57
C MET A 242 10.23 -29.79 14.77
N ALA A 243 9.91 -31.06 14.53
CA ALA A 243 9.98 -32.14 15.50
C ALA A 243 9.65 -33.46 14.78
N THR A 244 10.69 -34.21 14.40
CA THR A 244 10.81 -35.69 14.42
C THR A 244 11.92 -36.10 13.48
N ASN A 245 13.16 -36.07 13.98
CA ASN A 245 14.19 -37.02 13.59
C ASN A 245 15.12 -37.20 14.79
N SER A 246 14.65 -38.03 15.71
CA SER A 246 15.41 -38.64 16.78
C SER A 246 14.68 -39.92 17.18
N ALA A 247 14.94 -40.98 16.41
CA ALA A 247 14.87 -42.38 16.80
C ALA A 247 15.68 -43.17 15.77
#